data_AF-A0AA38GP52-F1
#
_entry.id   AF-A0AA38GP52-F1
#
_cell.length_a   1.000
_cell.length_b   1.000
_cell.length_c   1.000
_cell.angle_alpha   90.00
_cell.angle_beta   90.00
_cell.angle_gamma   90.00
#
_symmetry.space_group_name_H-M   'P 1'
#
loop_
_entity.id
_entity.type
_entity.pdbx_description
1 polymer ?
#
loop_
_entity_poly.entity_id
_entity_poly.type
_entity_poly.pdbx_seq_one_letter_code
_entity_poly.pdbx_strand_id
1 'polypeptide(L)'
;MLHELLLALVGCTGDFVIDEREEEEQNAESPQSFQEVAAECTFKLAPDLNFLQNSEREILERLLRLGFYYRELDHFSVMSRNLSWITCANHDFQVQEPAALKAKKRAPSVYRRALANGISEVLSIYRSAVLQVEQNFLADPVPVLASVTQGLNKVC
;
A
#
# COMPACT_ATOMS: atom_id res chain seq x y z
N MET A 1 -8.27 14.86 9.43
CA MET A 1 -6.82 15.11 9.53
C MET A 1 -6.06 13.93 10.14
N LEU A 2 -6.17 13.64 11.44
CA LEU A 2 -5.47 12.49 12.03
C LEU A 2 -6.02 11.14 11.56
N HIS A 3 -7.35 11.03 11.42
CA HIS A 3 -7.97 9.84 10.85
C HIS A 3 -7.49 9.58 9.41
N GLU A 4 -7.43 10.62 8.58
CA GLU A 4 -6.85 10.56 7.23
C GLU A 4 -5.38 10.13 7.25
N LEU A 5 -4.60 10.60 8.23
CA LEU A 5 -3.21 10.17 8.40
C LEU A 5 -3.12 8.68 8.78
N LEU A 6 -3.99 8.19 9.65
CA LEU A 6 -4.05 6.77 10.01
C LEU A 6 -4.46 5.91 8.79
N LEU A 7 -5.41 6.38 7.99
CA LEU A 7 -5.76 5.75 6.71
C LEU A 7 -4.57 5.71 5.76
N ALA A 8 -3.85 6.81 5.63
CA ALA A 8 -2.67 6.91 4.78
C ALA A 8 -1.53 5.98 5.22
N LEU A 9 -1.37 5.76 6.53
CA LEU A 9 -0.42 4.79 7.07
C LEU A 9 -0.77 3.33 6.72
N VAL A 10 -2.06 3.04 6.50
CA VAL A 10 -2.54 1.74 6.00
C VAL A 10 -2.58 1.71 4.46
N GLY A 11 -2.08 2.75 3.79
CA GLY A 11 -2.01 2.80 2.34
C GLY A 11 -3.30 3.21 1.65
N CYS A 12 -4.29 3.74 2.37
CA CYS A 12 -5.47 4.34 1.78
C CYS A 12 -5.19 5.79 1.37
N THR A 13 -5.33 6.09 0.08
CA THR A 13 -5.29 7.45 -0.47
C THR A 13 -6.64 8.14 -0.32
N GLY A 14 -6.64 9.47 -0.31
CA GLY A 14 -7.83 10.30 -0.16
C GLY A 14 -7.51 11.78 -0.33
N ASP A 15 -8.43 12.66 0.04
CA ASP A 15 -8.26 14.13 -0.13
C ASP A 15 -7.04 14.69 0.62
N PHE A 16 -6.57 13.97 1.65
CA PHE A 16 -5.39 14.34 2.42
C PHE A 16 -4.08 13.87 1.78
N VAL A 17 -4.09 12.69 1.16
CA VAL A 17 -2.89 12.01 0.62
C VAL A 17 -3.20 11.54 -0.77
N ILE A 18 -2.50 12.16 -1.70
CA ILE A 18 -2.66 11.98 -3.13
C ILE A 18 -1.55 11.04 -3.60
N ASP A 19 -1.88 10.00 -4.37
CA ASP A 19 -0.90 9.19 -5.09
C ASP A 19 -0.81 9.72 -6.52
N GLU A 20 0.34 10.24 -6.92
CA GLU A 20 0.51 10.81 -8.27
C GLU A 20 0.27 9.77 -9.37
N ARG A 21 0.42 8.47 -9.09
CA ARG A 21 0.06 7.40 -10.04
C ARG A 21 -1.43 7.42 -10.37
N GLU A 22 -2.28 7.66 -9.36
CA GLU A 22 -3.74 7.72 -9.56
C GLU A 22 -4.14 8.98 -10.34
N GLU A 23 -3.41 10.09 -10.19
CA GLU A 23 -3.62 11.32 -10.97
C GLU A 23 -3.15 11.19 -12.42
N GLU A 24 -2.01 10.53 -12.64
CA GLU A 24 -1.48 10.25 -13.99
C GLU A 24 -2.38 9.27 -14.76
N GLU A 25 -2.91 8.24 -14.09
CA GLU A 25 -3.85 7.28 -14.67
C GLU A 25 -5.19 7.93 -15.10
N GLN A 26 -5.66 8.95 -14.38
CA GLN A 26 -6.88 9.69 -14.75
C GLN A 26 -6.68 10.64 -15.95
N ASN A 27 -5.45 11.12 -16.17
CA ASN A 27 -5.12 12.01 -17.28
C ASN A 27 -4.60 11.28 -18.54
N ALA A 28 -4.23 10.00 -18.44
CA ALA A 28 -3.74 9.22 -19.58
C ALA A 28 -4.89 8.59 -20.39
N GLU A 29 -5.05 8.97 -21.65
CA GLU A 29 -6.05 8.42 -22.60
C GLU A 29 -5.84 6.94 -22.99
N SER A 30 -4.84 6.26 -22.43
CA SER A 30 -4.58 4.83 -22.69
C SER A 30 -4.24 4.10 -21.40
N PRO A 31 -4.98 3.01 -21.03
CA PRO A 31 -4.67 2.22 -19.85
C PRO A 31 -3.46 1.34 -20.16
N GLN A 32 -2.25 1.87 -20.00
CA GLN A 32 -1.07 1.03 -20.03
C GLN A 32 -1.06 0.19 -18.76
N SER A 33 -0.95 -1.11 -19.01
CA SER A 33 -1.01 -2.20 -18.05
C SER A 33 -0.29 -1.91 -16.73
N PHE A 34 -1.05 -2.09 -15.65
CA PHE A 34 -0.63 -2.39 -14.29
C PHE A 34 0.83 -2.84 -14.08
N GLN A 35 1.33 -2.41 -12.92
CA GLN A 35 2.10 -3.25 -11.99
C GLN A 35 3.62 -3.32 -12.16
N GLU A 36 4.29 -2.17 -12.11
CA GLU A 36 5.64 -2.13 -11.55
C GLU A 36 5.58 -1.53 -10.14
N VAL A 37 6.19 -2.24 -9.17
CA VAL A 37 6.38 -1.73 -7.81
C VAL A 37 7.23 -0.47 -7.95
N ALA A 38 6.66 0.69 -7.65
CA ALA A 38 7.39 1.94 -7.76
C ALA A 38 8.56 1.94 -6.77
N ALA A 39 9.76 2.18 -7.27
CA ALA A 39 10.98 2.22 -6.45
C ALA A 39 11.03 3.47 -5.57
N GLU A 40 10.25 4.49 -5.91
CA GLU A 40 10.21 5.79 -5.24
C GLU A 40 8.80 6.10 -4.70
N CYS A 41 8.75 6.84 -3.59
CA CYS A 41 7.50 7.20 -2.93
C CYS A 41 6.69 8.18 -3.77
N THR A 42 5.53 7.73 -4.25
CA THR A 42 4.59 8.53 -5.05
C THR A 42 3.55 9.28 -4.19
N PHE A 43 3.48 9.00 -2.89
CA PHE A 43 2.53 9.68 -2.02
C PHE A 43 2.96 11.12 -1.75
N LYS A 44 2.05 12.05 -2.04
CA LYS A 44 2.21 13.47 -1.73
C LYS A 44 1.08 13.96 -0.83
N LEU A 45 1.43 14.94 -0.01
CA LEU A 45 0.48 15.65 0.83
C LEU A 45 -0.27 16.68 -0.04
N ALA A 46 -1.58 16.81 0.14
CA ALA A 46 -2.37 17.77 -0.61
C ALA A 46 -1.82 19.21 -0.47
N PRO A 47 -1.67 19.96 -1.58
CA PRO A 47 -1.08 21.30 -1.56
C PRO A 47 -1.95 22.33 -0.82
N ASP A 48 -3.24 22.05 -0.63
CA ASP A 48 -4.22 22.96 -0.01
C ASP A 48 -4.12 23.04 1.52
N LEU A 49 -3.21 22.28 2.13
CA LEU A 49 -3.03 22.17 3.58
C LEU A 49 -2.15 23.29 4.15
N ASN A 50 -2.54 24.55 3.88
CA ASN A 50 -1.83 25.75 4.30
C ASN A 50 -1.87 26.02 5.82
N PHE A 51 -2.63 25.24 6.58
CA PHE A 51 -2.75 25.39 8.04
C PHE A 51 -1.65 24.64 8.81
N LEU A 52 -0.85 23.79 8.15
CA LEU A 52 0.24 23.03 8.77
C LEU A 52 1.54 23.82 8.83
N GLN A 53 2.27 23.68 9.93
CA GLN A 53 3.64 24.21 10.00
C GLN A 53 4.59 23.36 9.17
N ASN A 54 5.69 23.96 8.68
CA ASN A 54 6.70 23.25 7.89
C ASN A 54 7.30 22.05 8.65
N SER A 55 7.49 22.17 9.96
CA SER A 55 7.95 21.07 10.83
C SER A 55 6.96 19.91 10.89
N GLU A 56 5.66 20.19 10.98
CA GLU A 56 4.61 19.18 10.97
C GLU A 56 4.52 18.51 9.60
N ARG A 57 4.66 19.29 8.54
CA ARG A 57 4.68 18.80 7.16
C ARG A 57 5.83 17.83 6.91
N GLU A 58 7.04 18.13 7.37
CA GLU A 58 8.19 17.21 7.27
C GLU A 58 7.95 15.88 7.99
N ILE A 59 7.33 15.92 9.19
CA ILE A 59 6.98 14.71 9.95
C ILE A 59 5.92 13.90 9.20
N LEU A 60 4.91 14.57 8.66
CA LEU A 60 3.85 13.94 7.87
C LEU A 60 4.42 13.29 6.61
N GLU A 61 5.24 13.99 5.82
CA GLU A 61 5.88 13.44 4.62
C GLU A 61 6.73 12.20 4.93
N ARG A 62 7.43 12.19 6.07
CA ARG A 62 8.15 10.99 6.55
C ARG A 62 7.22 9.84 6.89
N LEU A 63 6.09 10.11 7.55
CA LEU A 63 5.07 9.11 7.86
C LEU A 63 4.37 8.59 6.60
N LEU A 64 4.14 9.44 5.59
CA LEU A 64 3.56 9.04 4.32
C LEU A 64 4.45 8.05 3.56
N ARG A 65 5.78 8.25 3.59
CA ARG A 65 6.72 7.26 3.03
C ARG A 65 6.55 5.89 3.67
N LEU A 66 6.30 5.84 4.98
CA LEU A 66 6.04 4.57 5.67
C LEU A 66 4.74 3.92 5.18
N GLY A 67 3.66 4.70 5.07
CA GLY A 67 2.38 4.23 4.51
C GLY A 67 2.49 3.75 3.06
N PHE A 68 3.31 4.43 2.25
CA PHE A 68 3.61 4.03 0.87
C PHE A 68 4.30 2.65 0.82
N TYR A 69 5.38 2.46 1.58
CA TYR A 69 6.07 1.17 1.61
C TYR A 69 5.17 0.06 2.15
N TYR A 70 4.32 0.37 3.12
CA TYR A 70 3.32 -0.56 3.60
C TYR A 70 2.36 -1.00 2.48
N ARG A 71 1.81 -0.04 1.70
CA ARG A 71 0.91 -0.32 0.56
C ARG A 71 1.58 -1.21 -0.48
N GLU A 72 2.82 -0.91 -0.84
CA GLU A 72 3.57 -1.68 -1.84
C GLU A 72 3.86 -3.12 -1.36
N LEU A 73 4.24 -3.29 -0.09
CA LEU A 73 4.46 -4.61 0.49
C LEU A 73 3.16 -5.43 0.59
N ASP A 74 2.05 -4.78 0.94
CA ASP A 74 0.75 -5.45 1.01
C ASP A 74 0.26 -5.87 -0.39
N HIS A 75 0.37 -4.97 -1.36
CA HIS A 75 0.08 -5.25 -2.76
C HIS A 75 0.95 -6.39 -3.30
N PHE A 76 2.25 -6.40 -3.01
CA PHE A 76 3.14 -7.50 -3.36
C PHE A 76 2.69 -8.83 -2.72
N SER A 77 2.27 -8.81 -1.45
CA SER A 77 1.80 -10.01 -0.75
C SER A 77 0.53 -10.57 -1.40
N VAL A 78 -0.45 -9.71 -1.67
CA VAL A 78 -1.72 -10.09 -2.33
C VAL A 78 -1.47 -10.63 -3.73
N MET A 79 -0.66 -9.93 -4.53
CA MET A 79 -0.34 -10.33 -5.90
C MET A 79 0.40 -11.68 -5.94
N SER A 80 1.30 -11.91 -4.99
CA SER A 80 2.09 -13.14 -4.90
C SER A 80 1.31 -14.34 -4.34
N ARG A 81 0.17 -14.10 -3.67
CA ARG A 81 -0.73 -15.13 -3.14
C ARG A 81 -1.83 -15.55 -4.12
N ASN A 82 -2.11 -14.76 -5.14
CA ASN A 82 -3.22 -14.99 -6.05
C ASN A 82 -3.03 -16.32 -6.81
N LEU A 83 -3.93 -17.28 -6.55
CA LEU A 83 -3.88 -18.63 -7.10
C LEU A 83 -4.59 -18.74 -8.47
N SER A 84 -4.86 -17.63 -9.15
CA SER A 84 -5.58 -17.61 -10.44
C SER A 84 -4.97 -18.53 -11.51
N TRP A 85 -3.70 -18.90 -11.38
CA TRP A 85 -3.06 -19.90 -12.26
C TRP A 85 -3.46 -21.36 -11.95
N ILE A 86 -3.79 -21.71 -10.70
CA ILE A 86 -4.17 -23.08 -10.28
C ILE A 86 -5.56 -23.43 -10.82
N THR A 87 -6.49 -22.46 -10.81
CA THR A 87 -7.82 -22.66 -11.37
C THR A 87 -7.82 -22.78 -12.89
N CYS A 88 -6.88 -22.13 -13.58
CA CYS A 88 -6.72 -22.27 -15.04
C CYS A 88 -6.11 -23.62 -15.46
N ALA A 89 -5.34 -24.28 -14.60
CA ALA A 89 -4.73 -25.58 -14.93
C ALA A 89 -5.74 -26.74 -14.96
N ASN A 90 -6.94 -26.55 -14.39
CA ASN A 90 -7.95 -27.61 -14.29
C ASN A 90 -8.98 -27.62 -15.44
N HIS A 91 -8.86 -26.73 -16.45
CA HIS A 91 -9.82 -26.69 -17.57
C HIS A 91 -9.22 -26.93 -18.97
N ASP A 92 -7.94 -27.24 -19.11
CA ASP A 92 -7.32 -27.44 -20.42
C ASP A 92 -7.23 -28.92 -20.82
N PHE A 93 -8.40 -29.49 -21.14
CA PHE A 93 -8.53 -30.60 -22.10
C PHE A 93 -9.44 -30.12 -23.24
N GLN A 94 -8.93 -29.29 -24.16
CA GLN A 94 -9.23 -29.30 -25.62
C GLN A 94 -8.68 -28.08 -26.39
N VAL A 95 -7.76 -28.38 -27.33
CA VAL A 95 -7.68 -27.92 -28.74
C VAL A 95 -7.17 -26.49 -29.08
N GLN A 96 -5.91 -26.45 -29.53
CA GLN A 96 -5.24 -25.72 -30.64
C GLN A 96 -5.55 -24.23 -31.02
N GLU A 97 -4.51 -23.38 -30.88
CA GLU A 97 -3.90 -22.33 -31.77
C GLU A 97 -4.76 -21.24 -32.47
N PRO A 98 -4.20 -20.07 -32.93
CA PRO A 98 -2.98 -19.31 -32.58
C PRO A 98 -3.23 -17.78 -32.38
N ALA A 99 -2.17 -16.98 -32.14
CA ALA A 99 -2.11 -15.51 -32.20
C ALA A 99 -2.59 -14.67 -30.99
N ALA A 100 -1.70 -14.51 -30.00
CA ALA A 100 -1.47 -13.24 -29.31
C ALA A 100 -0.19 -13.40 -28.49
N LEU A 101 0.64 -12.36 -28.45
CA LEU A 101 1.80 -12.22 -27.55
C LEU A 101 1.31 -12.18 -26.10
N LYS A 102 0.83 -13.31 -25.58
CA LYS A 102 0.40 -13.47 -24.20
C LYS A 102 1.68 -13.52 -23.39
N ALA A 103 1.97 -12.40 -22.71
CA ALA A 103 2.97 -12.34 -21.65
C ALA A 103 2.92 -13.66 -20.88
N LYS A 104 4.01 -14.45 -20.93
CA LYS A 104 4.13 -15.69 -20.18
C LYS A 104 3.85 -15.35 -18.72
N LYS A 105 2.62 -15.59 -18.25
CA LYS A 105 2.27 -15.53 -16.82
C LYS A 105 3.09 -16.63 -16.18
N ARG A 106 4.30 -16.26 -15.75
CA ARG A 106 5.26 -17.18 -15.12
C ARG A 106 4.54 -17.81 -13.94
N ALA A 107 4.57 -19.13 -13.86
CA ALA A 107 4.04 -19.85 -12.73
C ALA A 107 4.61 -19.23 -11.44
N PRO A 108 3.78 -18.89 -10.45
CA PRO A 108 4.27 -18.26 -9.24
C PRO A 108 5.15 -19.25 -8.49
N SER A 109 6.35 -18.79 -8.09
CA SER A 109 7.30 -19.63 -7.38
C SER A 109 6.84 -19.88 -5.95
N VAL A 110 7.02 -21.12 -5.47
CA VAL A 110 6.71 -21.51 -4.08
C VAL A 110 7.46 -20.63 -3.07
N TYR A 111 8.71 -20.28 -3.37
CA TYR A 111 9.52 -19.36 -2.56
C TYR A 111 8.91 -17.96 -2.46
N ARG A 112 8.39 -17.40 -3.57
CA ARG A 112 7.75 -16.08 -3.56
C ARG A 112 6.48 -16.09 -2.71
N ARG A 113 5.74 -17.21 -2.68
CA ARG A 113 4.58 -17.38 -1.80
C ARG A 113 4.97 -17.48 -0.32
N ALA A 114 6.00 -18.27 -0.01
CA ALA A 114 6.51 -18.37 1.35
C ALA A 114 6.96 -17.00 1.88
N LEU A 115 7.67 -16.22 1.05
CA LEU A 115 8.05 -14.85 1.36
C LEU A 115 6.83 -13.93 1.56
N ALA A 116 5.86 -13.97 0.65
CA ALA A 116 4.63 -13.18 0.76
C ALA A 116 3.83 -13.46 2.04
N ASN A 117 3.85 -14.72 2.50
CA ASN A 117 3.26 -15.10 3.77
C ASN A 117 4.01 -14.49 4.95
N GLY A 118 5.35 -14.60 4.99
CA GLY A 118 6.15 -13.97 6.04
C GLY A 118 5.96 -12.45 6.08
N ILE A 119 5.95 -11.79 4.92
CA ILE A 119 5.69 -10.34 4.82
C ILE A 119 4.32 -10.01 5.41
N SER A 120 3.27 -10.76 5.06
CA SER A 120 1.93 -10.47 5.58
C SER A 120 1.81 -10.60 7.10
N GLU A 121 2.59 -11.49 7.70
CA GLU A 121 2.61 -11.70 9.14
C GLU A 121 3.25 -10.49 9.83
N VAL A 122 4.38 -10.00 9.31
CA VAL A 122 5.00 -8.75 9.78
C VAL A 122 4.06 -7.56 9.59
N LEU A 123 3.40 -7.45 8.43
CA LEU A 123 2.42 -6.38 8.19
C LEU A 123 1.20 -6.47 9.12
N SER A 124 0.85 -7.67 9.62
CA SER A 124 -0.25 -7.83 10.59
C SER A 124 0.10 -7.23 11.95
N ILE A 125 1.35 -7.32 12.38
CA ILE A 125 1.85 -6.68 13.61
C ILE A 125 1.74 -5.17 13.47
N TYR A 126 2.19 -4.63 12.33
CA TYR A 126 2.07 -3.19 12.04
C TYR A 126 0.60 -2.72 12.07
N ARG A 127 -0.32 -3.45 11.41
CA ARG A 127 -1.77 -3.15 11.45
C ARG A 127 -2.29 -3.09 12.88
N SER A 128 -1.90 -4.06 13.71
CA SER A 128 -2.34 -4.08 15.12
C SER A 128 -1.84 -2.86 15.91
N ALA A 129 -0.63 -2.38 15.63
CA ALA A 129 -0.08 -1.18 16.26
C ALA A 129 -0.84 0.09 15.81
N VAL A 130 -1.16 0.22 14.53
CA VAL A 130 -1.98 1.34 14.02
C VAL A 130 -3.37 1.34 14.66
N LEU A 131 -4.01 0.17 14.76
CA LEU A 131 -5.32 0.04 15.43
C LEU A 131 -5.25 0.39 16.92
N GLN A 132 -4.17 0.04 17.62
CA GLN A 132 -3.98 0.45 19.02
C GLN A 132 -3.86 1.97 19.14
N VAL A 133 -3.15 2.63 18.21
CA VAL A 133 -3.06 4.09 18.17
C VAL A 133 -4.42 4.72 17.89
N GLU A 134 -5.21 4.16 16.98
CA GLU A 134 -6.59 4.59 16.73
C GLU A 134 -7.47 4.44 17.96
N GLN A 135 -7.41 3.29 18.63
CA GLN A 135 -8.18 3.03 19.85
C GLN A 135 -7.80 4.01 20.97
N ASN A 136 -6.51 4.29 21.15
CA ASN A 136 -6.03 5.27 22.12
C ASN A 136 -6.52 6.69 21.78
N PHE A 137 -6.60 7.04 20.50
CA PHE A 137 -7.16 8.31 20.05
C PHE A 137 -8.67 8.43 20.33
N LEU A 138 -9.43 7.36 20.10
CA LEU A 138 -10.85 7.32 20.46
C LEU A 138 -11.08 7.45 21.97
N ALA A 139 -10.13 6.98 22.78
CA ALA A 139 -10.20 7.06 24.23
C ALA A 139 -9.82 8.45 24.78
N ASP A 140 -8.85 9.16 24.16
CA ASP A 140 -8.43 10.49 24.58
C ASP A 140 -8.00 11.39 23.38
N PRO A 141 -8.74 12.47 23.07
CA PRO A 141 -8.53 13.25 21.84
C PRO A 141 -7.46 14.37 21.89
N VAL A 142 -6.56 14.43 22.89
CA VAL A 142 -5.53 15.51 23.01
C VAL A 142 -4.14 15.13 22.42
N PRO A 143 -3.22 16.09 22.21
CA PRO A 143 -2.52 16.27 20.92
C PRO A 143 -1.56 15.11 20.56
N VAL A 144 -1.71 14.63 19.32
CA VAL A 144 -1.60 13.20 18.97
C VAL A 144 -0.33 12.85 18.19
N LEU A 145 0.32 13.81 17.51
CA LEU A 145 1.47 13.53 16.63
C LEU A 145 2.68 12.97 17.39
N ALA A 146 2.95 13.47 18.59
CA ALA A 146 4.01 12.94 19.45
C ALA A 146 3.72 11.50 19.90
N SER A 147 2.45 11.18 20.19
CA SER A 147 2.04 9.85 20.63
C SER A 147 2.07 8.84 19.46
N VAL A 148 1.62 9.24 18.26
CA VAL A 148 1.66 8.41 17.04
C VAL A 148 3.10 8.08 16.67
N THR A 149 3.99 9.07 16.64
CA THR A 149 5.40 8.85 16.33
C THR A 149 6.11 8.00 17.39
N GLN A 150 5.79 8.18 18.67
CA GLN A 150 6.34 7.36 19.74
C GLN A 150 5.80 5.93 19.72
N GLY A 151 4.52 5.74 19.37
CA GLY A 151 3.88 4.43 19.25
C GLY A 151 4.49 3.61 18.12
N LEU A 152 4.67 4.22 16.95
CA LEU A 152 5.28 3.55 15.79
C LEU A 152 6.77 3.25 16.00
N ASN A 153 7.53 4.14 16.65
CA ASN A 153 8.94 3.91 16.98
C ASN A 153 9.18 2.82 18.04
N LYS A 154 8.17 2.41 18.82
CA LYS A 154 8.33 1.33 19.81
C LYS A 154 8.17 -0.07 19.19
N VAL A 155 7.57 -0.16 18.00
CA VAL A 155 7.21 -1.42 17.35
C VAL A 155 8.19 -1.78 16.22
N CYS A 156 8.88 -0.79 15.63
CA CYS A 156 10.02 -0.96 14.74
C CYS A 156 11.34 -1.06 15.53
#